data_AF-A0A7X9BNI9-F1
#
_entry.id   AF-A0A7X9BNI9-F1
#
_cell.length_a   1.000
_cell.length_b   1.000
_cell.length_c   1.000
_cell.angle_alpha   90.00
_cell.angle_beta   90.00
_cell.angle_gamma   90.00
#
_symmetry.space_group_name_H-M   'P 1'
#
loop_
_entity.id
_entity.type
_entity.pdbx_description
1 polymer ?
#
loop_
_entity_poly.entity_id
_entity_poly.type
_entity_poly.pdbx_seq_one_letter_code
_entity_poly.pdbx_strand_id
1 'polypeptide(L)'
;MKKKLLLGVGLVVLLAVGWLVFDHYHYSAPTMAESEIKKLAEKELRGEAPRLLKMGDPYTKRTVRAVEILEVRKLEGKTYLVFKMDYDIEGPQDQFGMGEYFLGLRLVEQKWGGIALKGGMEFESSYVWGIRPVECGYLPEQVFYGFCKDPRVQRGILELGEGKKLDLAVDNRVILASVPPGNHNLTPHFYDEAGNELELETGGLQVAYISEDETVLAPYTNVPMQWWSLGAEDVDYLNADRVDAAWVFSDQQKQALEGPPLNKLTELVEQGVPVLFVGMKDEQVVAQAFQITGESQSGKAGDIEAVYVSKDEKGKLCTGVVTLEDGQGSPLVEKSVELRYQMELASGENQNQETKAAVPTTPQETRPGAERRPG
;
A
#
# COMPACT_ATOMS: atom_id res chain seq x y z
N MET A 1 -3.85 21.19 62.34
CA MET A 1 -4.12 20.18 61.29
C MET A 1 -4.21 20.78 59.88
N LYS A 2 -4.89 21.92 59.66
CA LYS A 2 -5.03 22.56 58.32
C LYS A 2 -3.71 22.88 57.59
N LYS A 3 -2.67 23.35 58.29
CA LYS A 3 -1.34 23.66 57.68
C LYS A 3 -0.58 22.42 57.18
N LYS A 4 -0.68 21.27 57.87
CA LYS A 4 -0.05 20.02 57.44
C LYS A 4 -0.74 19.40 56.22
N LEU A 5 -2.06 19.59 56.10
CA LEU A 5 -2.85 19.16 54.94
C LEU A 5 -2.51 19.98 53.69
N LEU A 6 -2.39 21.32 53.83
CA LEU A 6 -1.98 22.23 52.74
C LEU A 6 -0.56 21.96 52.24
N LEU A 7 0.38 21.63 53.13
CA LEU A 7 1.74 21.20 52.76
C LEU A 7 1.74 19.85 52.03
N GLY A 8 0.91 18.89 52.46
CA GLY A 8 0.77 17.60 51.78
C GLY A 8 0.17 17.72 50.39
N VAL A 9 -0.88 18.54 50.22
CA VAL A 9 -1.49 18.81 48.92
C VAL A 9 -0.52 19.55 47.99
N GLY A 10 0.21 20.55 48.51
CA GLY A 10 1.23 21.26 47.73
C GLY A 10 2.37 20.36 47.24
N LEU A 11 2.82 19.41 48.06
CA LEU A 11 3.83 18.43 47.68
C LEU A 11 3.32 17.48 46.59
N VAL A 12 2.07 17.01 46.68
CA VAL A 12 1.46 16.14 45.66
C VAL A 12 1.31 16.88 44.32
N VAL A 13 0.91 18.15 44.33
CA VAL A 13 0.83 18.96 43.09
C VAL A 13 2.21 19.18 42.49
N LEU A 14 3.23 19.49 43.29
CA LEU A 14 4.61 19.63 42.81
C LEU A 14 5.17 18.33 42.22
N LEU A 15 4.88 17.19 42.86
CA LEU A 15 5.25 15.87 42.33
C LEU A 15 4.50 15.54 41.04
N ALA A 16 3.21 15.88 40.95
CA ALA A 16 2.43 15.69 39.73
C ALA A 16 2.93 16.58 38.57
N VAL A 17 3.25 17.85 38.84
CA VAL A 17 3.81 18.76 37.84
C VAL A 17 5.23 18.33 37.44
N GLY A 18 6.07 17.96 38.41
CA GLY A 18 7.41 17.43 38.15
C GLY A 18 7.38 16.15 37.34
N TRP A 19 6.43 15.25 37.62
CA TRP A 19 6.19 14.04 36.84
C TRP A 19 5.70 14.35 35.43
N LEU A 20 4.75 15.28 35.27
CA LEU A 20 4.27 15.71 33.95
C LEU A 20 5.37 16.35 33.10
N VAL A 21 6.28 17.12 33.72
CA VAL A 21 7.46 17.69 33.03
C VAL A 21 8.44 16.59 32.67
N PHE A 22 8.73 15.66 33.57
CA PHE A 22 9.62 14.53 33.29
C PHE A 22 9.07 13.64 32.16
N ASP A 23 7.79 13.31 32.20
CA ASP A 23 7.07 12.56 31.15
C ASP A 23 7.05 13.29 29.80
N HIS A 24 7.05 14.63 29.81
CA HIS A 24 7.09 15.43 28.58
C HIS A 24 8.47 15.43 27.90
N TYR A 25 9.56 15.37 28.67
CA TYR A 25 10.93 15.46 28.15
C TYR A 25 11.68 14.13 28.09
N HIS A 26 11.23 13.12 28.83
CA HIS A 26 11.89 11.82 28.88
C HIS A 26 11.14 10.79 28.04
N TYR A 27 11.84 10.22 27.06
CA TYR A 27 11.34 9.07 26.31
C TYR A 27 11.07 7.91 27.28
N SER A 28 9.86 7.36 27.23
CA SER A 28 9.47 6.16 27.98
C SER A 28 9.20 5.03 27.00
N ALA A 29 10.02 3.98 27.04
CA ALA A 29 9.87 2.84 26.14
C ALA A 29 8.59 2.06 26.45
N PRO A 30 7.80 1.67 25.43
CA PRO A 30 6.69 0.74 25.59
C PRO A 30 7.14 -0.55 26.26
N THR A 31 6.40 -0.99 27.29
CA THR A 31 6.68 -2.25 28.00
C THR A 31 5.80 -3.41 27.55
N MET A 32 4.78 -3.12 26.74
CA MET A 32 3.84 -4.11 26.20
C MET A 32 4.41 -4.88 25.01
N ALA A 33 3.75 -5.99 24.66
CA ALA A 33 4.13 -6.82 23.52
C ALA A 33 3.91 -6.10 22.18
N GLU A 34 4.69 -6.45 21.16
CA GLU A 34 4.63 -5.84 19.83
C GLU A 34 3.21 -5.89 19.22
N SER A 35 2.52 -7.02 19.35
CA SER A 35 1.16 -7.18 18.85
C SER A 35 0.16 -6.23 19.51
N GLU A 36 0.38 -5.88 20.78
CA GLU A 36 -0.45 -4.90 21.50
C GLU A 36 -0.12 -3.47 21.05
N ILE A 37 1.16 -3.17 20.80
CA ILE A 37 1.59 -1.90 20.21
C ILE A 37 0.93 -1.71 18.84
N LYS A 38 1.02 -2.71 17.96
CA LYS A 38 0.42 -2.67 16.61
C LYS A 38 -1.07 -2.35 16.68
N LYS A 39 -1.82 -3.10 17.49
CA LYS A 39 -3.27 -2.90 17.68
C LYS A 39 -3.64 -1.50 18.18
N LEU A 40 -2.90 -0.97 19.17
CA LEU A 40 -3.16 0.37 19.69
C LEU A 40 -2.79 1.45 18.67
N ALA A 41 -1.69 1.26 17.95
CA ALA A 41 -1.20 2.19 16.95
C ALA A 41 -2.17 2.30 15.76
N GLU A 42 -2.71 1.18 15.25
CA GLU A 42 -3.73 1.20 14.19
C GLU A 42 -4.95 2.03 14.59
N LYS A 43 -5.41 1.86 15.83
CA LYS A 43 -6.55 2.62 16.35
C LYS A 43 -6.25 4.12 16.43
N GLU A 44 -5.06 4.48 16.91
CA GLU A 44 -4.63 5.89 17.01
C GLU A 44 -4.47 6.52 15.62
N LEU A 45 -3.80 5.83 14.69
CA LEU A 45 -3.62 6.27 13.31
C LEU A 45 -4.94 6.41 12.54
N ARG A 46 -5.90 5.49 12.72
CA ARG A 46 -7.26 5.64 12.14
C ARG A 46 -7.96 6.88 12.66
N GLY A 47 -7.78 7.22 13.95
CA GLY A 47 -8.29 8.46 14.54
C GLY A 47 -7.60 9.72 13.99
N GLU A 48 -6.32 9.63 13.64
CA GLU A 48 -5.54 10.72 13.05
C GLU A 48 -5.69 10.84 11.52
N ALA A 49 -6.16 9.80 10.83
CA ALA A 49 -6.23 9.73 9.38
C ALA A 49 -6.90 10.96 8.73
N PRO A 50 -8.04 11.50 9.23
CA PRO A 50 -8.65 12.70 8.65
C PRO A 50 -7.76 13.94 8.70
N ARG A 51 -6.82 14.01 9.67
CA ARG A 51 -5.84 15.10 9.78
C ARG A 51 -4.67 14.87 8.82
N LEU A 52 -4.17 13.64 8.73
CA LEU A 52 -3.04 13.28 7.88
C LEU A 52 -3.40 13.43 6.39
N LEU A 53 -4.60 13.00 6.00
CA LEU A 53 -5.09 13.05 4.63
C LEU A 53 -5.70 14.41 4.24
N LYS A 54 -5.64 15.41 5.12
CA LYS A 54 -6.20 16.76 4.84
C LYS A 54 -5.30 17.61 3.94
N MET A 55 -4.06 17.19 3.71
CA MET A 55 -3.19 17.87 2.75
C MET A 55 -3.67 17.54 1.34
N GLY A 56 -4.07 18.53 0.54
CA GLY A 56 -4.52 18.27 -0.83
C GLY A 56 -5.47 19.32 -1.40
N ASP A 57 -5.98 19.04 -2.59
CA ASP A 57 -6.96 19.86 -3.30
C ASP A 57 -8.27 19.94 -2.47
N PRO A 58 -8.79 21.15 -2.16
CA PRO A 58 -10.06 21.32 -1.45
C PRO A 58 -11.28 20.71 -2.16
N TYR A 59 -11.18 20.33 -3.43
CA TYR A 59 -12.22 19.67 -4.22
C TYR A 59 -12.16 18.15 -4.18
N THR A 60 -11.17 17.58 -3.48
CA THR A 60 -11.03 16.13 -3.28
C THR A 60 -11.27 15.76 -1.82
N LYS A 61 -11.98 14.67 -1.60
CA LYS A 61 -12.20 14.09 -0.27
C LYS A 61 -11.46 12.76 -0.20
N ARG A 62 -10.47 12.70 0.68
CA ARG A 62 -9.69 11.49 0.94
C ARG A 62 -10.28 10.73 2.12
N THR A 63 -10.56 9.45 1.93
CA THR A 63 -11.13 8.58 2.96
C THR A 63 -10.18 7.41 3.21
N VAL A 64 -9.81 7.18 4.48
CA VAL A 64 -8.95 6.06 4.82
C VAL A 64 -9.66 4.73 4.56
N ARG A 65 -9.00 3.86 3.82
CA ARG A 65 -9.47 2.51 3.50
C ARG A 65 -8.90 1.50 4.48
N ALA A 66 -7.57 1.49 4.61
CA ALA A 66 -6.85 0.57 5.47
C ALA A 66 -5.69 1.26 6.19
N VAL A 67 -5.36 0.76 7.37
CA VAL A 67 -4.16 1.13 8.12
C VAL A 67 -3.50 -0.16 8.56
N GLU A 68 -2.22 -0.27 8.24
CA GLU A 68 -1.39 -1.42 8.55
C GLU A 68 -0.11 -0.97 9.25
N ILE A 69 0.28 -1.66 10.32
CA ILE A 69 1.58 -1.48 10.96
C ILE A 69 2.55 -2.51 10.39
N LEU A 70 3.37 -2.04 9.45
CA LEU A 70 4.33 -2.87 8.73
C LEU A 70 5.40 -3.42 9.67
N GLU A 71 5.95 -2.57 10.55
CA GLU A 71 7.07 -2.95 11.41
C GLU A 71 7.02 -2.20 12.74
N VAL A 72 7.44 -2.86 13.82
CA VAL A 72 7.71 -2.21 15.10
C VAL A 72 9.10 -2.66 15.57
N ARG A 73 10.05 -1.72 15.62
CA ARG A 73 11.44 -2.05 15.89
C ARG A 73 12.07 -1.10 16.90
N LYS A 74 12.96 -1.66 17.72
CA LYS A 74 13.80 -0.88 18.63
C LYS A 74 15.10 -0.48 17.94
N LEU A 75 15.42 0.80 18.01
CA LEU A 75 16.63 1.39 17.47
C LEU A 75 17.20 2.39 18.49
N GLU A 76 18.46 2.19 18.91
CA GLU A 76 19.14 3.04 19.91
C GLU A 76 18.32 3.30 21.18
N GLY A 77 17.65 2.26 21.68
CA GLY A 77 16.83 2.34 22.90
C GLY A 77 15.45 2.99 22.73
N LYS A 78 15.08 3.41 21.52
CA LYS A 78 13.77 3.95 21.16
C LYS A 78 12.97 2.95 20.33
N THR A 79 11.67 2.88 20.55
CA THR A 79 10.75 2.04 19.75
C THR A 79 10.14 2.89 18.65
N TYR A 80 10.34 2.46 17.41
CA TYR A 80 9.73 3.05 16.23
C TYR A 80 8.71 2.10 15.64
N LEU A 81 7.70 2.67 14.98
CA LEU A 81 6.82 1.91 14.10
C LEU A 81 6.83 2.50 12.71
N VAL A 82 6.69 1.64 11.71
CA VAL A 82 6.41 2.00 10.33
C VAL A 82 4.98 1.60 10.04
N PHE A 83 4.24 2.51 9.43
CA PHE A 83 2.87 2.27 9.03
C PHE A 83 2.63 2.63 7.57
N LYS A 84 1.64 1.96 6.99
CA LYS A 84 1.07 2.25 5.69
C LYS A 84 -0.42 2.53 5.87
N MET A 85 -0.91 3.55 5.19
CA MET A 85 -2.32 3.91 5.18
C MET A 85 -2.78 4.06 3.74
N ASP A 86 -3.64 3.13 3.32
CA ASP A 86 -4.30 3.20 2.03
C ASP A 86 -5.53 4.10 2.14
N TYR A 87 -5.76 4.93 1.14
CA TYR A 87 -6.89 5.84 1.11
C TYR A 87 -7.50 5.90 -0.30
N ASP A 88 -8.78 6.18 -0.35
CA ASP A 88 -9.52 6.44 -1.58
C ASP A 88 -9.71 7.95 -1.76
N ILE A 89 -9.84 8.42 -3.00
CA ILE A 89 -9.98 9.83 -3.34
C ILE A 89 -11.30 10.04 -4.08
N GLU A 90 -12.26 10.70 -3.43
CA GLU A 90 -13.52 11.10 -4.06
C GLU A 90 -13.40 12.53 -4.63
N GLY A 91 -13.64 12.74 -5.93
CA GLY A 91 -13.68 14.05 -6.57
C GLY A 91 -13.69 14.02 -8.11
N PRO A 92 -13.70 15.19 -8.78
CA PRO A 92 -13.68 15.27 -10.26
C PRO A 92 -12.45 14.62 -10.92
N GLN A 93 -11.43 14.31 -10.12
CA GLN A 93 -10.19 13.63 -10.48
C GLN A 93 -10.15 12.16 -9.98
N ASP A 94 -11.30 11.51 -9.80
CA ASP A 94 -11.40 10.08 -9.38
C ASP A 94 -10.43 9.16 -10.15
N GLN A 95 -10.14 9.48 -11.43
CA GLN A 95 -9.24 8.73 -12.32
C GLN A 95 -7.75 8.70 -11.91
N PHE A 96 -7.34 9.48 -10.90
CA PHE A 96 -5.91 9.68 -10.56
C PHE A 96 -5.48 9.07 -9.21
N GLY A 97 -6.41 8.60 -8.37
CA GLY A 97 -6.11 8.08 -7.03
C GLY A 97 -5.64 6.62 -6.98
N MET A 98 -5.21 6.04 -8.11
CA MET A 98 -4.87 4.62 -8.18
C MET A 98 -3.56 4.30 -7.45
N GLY A 99 -3.64 3.38 -6.48
CA GLY A 99 -2.48 2.88 -5.75
C GLY A 99 -1.75 3.96 -4.96
N GLU A 100 -2.41 5.06 -4.61
CA GLU A 100 -1.88 6.05 -3.68
C GLU A 100 -2.01 5.56 -2.23
N TYR A 101 -0.99 5.88 -1.44
CA TYR A 101 -0.93 5.51 -0.04
C TYR A 101 -0.03 6.46 0.73
N PHE A 102 -0.26 6.52 2.03
CA PHE A 102 0.51 7.32 2.96
C PHE A 102 1.45 6.40 3.73
N LEU A 103 2.76 6.70 3.70
CA LEU A 103 3.74 6.01 4.51
C LEU A 103 4.18 6.90 5.66
N GLY A 104 4.47 6.28 6.80
CA GLY A 104 5.11 7.02 7.87
C GLY A 104 5.90 6.18 8.85
N LEU A 105 6.88 6.84 9.45
CA LEU A 105 7.68 6.39 10.58
C LEU A 105 7.27 7.21 11.80
N ARG A 106 6.90 6.55 12.89
CA ARG A 106 6.50 7.19 14.17
C ARG A 106 7.36 6.67 15.30
N LEU A 107 7.69 7.56 16.24
CA LEU A 107 8.24 7.17 17.53
C LEU A 107 7.09 6.75 18.46
N VAL A 108 7.23 5.61 19.11
CA VAL A 108 6.23 5.05 20.03
C VAL A 108 6.71 5.24 21.46
N GLU A 109 5.88 5.91 22.25
CA GLU A 109 6.11 6.13 23.67
C GLU A 109 5.05 5.43 24.52
N GLN A 110 5.48 4.94 25.68
CA GLN A 110 4.57 4.49 26.73
C GLN A 110 3.81 5.68 27.29
N LYS A 111 2.48 5.55 27.41
CA LYS A 111 1.64 6.50 28.15
C LYS A 111 0.80 5.74 29.18
N TRP A 112 0.25 6.46 30.15
CA TRP A 112 -0.70 5.86 31.09
C TRP A 112 -1.92 5.29 30.36
N GLY A 113 -2.11 3.97 30.45
CA GLY A 113 -3.22 3.26 29.81
C GLY A 113 -3.04 2.94 28.33
N GLY A 114 -1.85 3.12 27.74
CA GLY A 114 -1.62 2.76 26.33
C GLY A 114 -0.29 3.29 25.78
N ILE A 115 -0.31 3.68 24.50
CA ILE A 115 0.84 4.29 23.82
C ILE A 115 0.51 5.74 23.43
N ALA A 116 1.53 6.45 22.98
CA ALA A 116 1.37 7.69 22.23
C ALA A 116 2.26 7.61 20.98
N LEU A 117 1.71 8.02 19.83
CA LEU A 117 2.46 8.17 18.60
C LEU A 117 3.00 9.60 18.48
N LYS A 118 4.32 9.75 18.49
CA LYS A 118 4.98 11.05 18.35
C LYS A 118 5.28 11.36 16.89
N GLY A 119 5.48 12.65 16.62
CA GLY A 119 5.95 13.16 15.34
C GLY A 119 7.15 12.37 14.82
N GLY A 120 7.19 12.17 13.51
CA GLY A 120 8.26 11.45 12.83
C GLY A 120 8.32 11.93 11.38
N MET A 121 8.38 11.00 10.44
CA MET A 121 8.39 11.33 9.01
C MET A 121 7.19 10.68 8.34
N GLU A 122 6.46 11.45 7.54
CA GLU A 122 5.42 10.89 6.67
C GLU A 122 5.46 11.53 5.29
N PHE A 123 5.02 10.78 4.29
CA PHE A 123 4.90 11.26 2.93
C PHE A 123 3.85 10.45 2.14
N GLU A 124 3.28 11.10 1.13
CA GLU A 124 2.43 10.47 0.13
C GLU A 124 3.30 9.74 -0.90
N SER A 125 2.81 8.59 -1.35
CA SER A 125 3.47 7.77 -2.35
C SER A 125 2.44 7.07 -3.22
N SER A 126 2.86 6.56 -4.38
CA SER A 126 1.98 5.88 -5.33
C SER A 126 2.67 4.68 -5.97
N TYR A 127 1.97 3.56 -6.12
CA TYR A 127 2.44 2.43 -6.93
C TYR A 127 2.30 2.65 -8.43
N VAL A 128 1.63 3.72 -8.84
CA VAL A 128 1.33 4.02 -10.25
C VAL A 128 2.22 5.16 -10.75
N TRP A 129 2.55 6.13 -9.88
CA TRP A 129 3.40 7.27 -10.21
C TRP A 129 4.78 7.19 -9.53
N GLY A 130 5.86 7.16 -10.33
CA GLY A 130 7.24 7.25 -9.85
C GLY A 130 7.64 6.14 -8.89
N ILE A 131 7.99 4.97 -9.42
CA ILE A 131 8.36 3.79 -8.64
C ILE A 131 9.86 3.79 -8.42
N ARG A 132 10.27 4.23 -7.24
CA ARG A 132 11.55 3.78 -6.70
C ARG A 132 11.35 2.39 -6.10
N PRO A 133 12.31 1.45 -6.23
CA PRO A 133 12.22 0.15 -5.57
C PRO A 133 12.01 0.27 -4.05
N VAL A 134 12.49 1.36 -3.46
CA VAL A 134 12.26 1.69 -2.04
C VAL A 134 11.89 3.17 -1.90
N GLU A 135 10.81 3.43 -1.16
CA GLU A 135 10.50 4.77 -0.67
C GLU A 135 11.24 5.01 0.63
N CYS A 136 12.17 5.95 0.64
CA CYS A 136 13.03 6.15 1.78
C CYS A 136 13.17 7.61 2.20
N GLY A 137 13.50 7.80 3.46
CA GLY A 137 13.79 9.11 4.01
C GLY A 137 14.72 9.02 5.21
N TYR A 138 15.20 10.19 5.63
CA TYR A 138 16.18 10.32 6.70
C TYR A 138 15.71 11.35 7.72
N LEU A 139 15.52 10.91 8.97
CA LEU A 139 15.13 11.79 10.06
C LEU A 139 16.35 12.54 10.62
N PRO A 140 16.18 13.79 11.09
CA PRO A 140 17.23 14.57 11.75
C PRO A 140 17.88 13.87 12.95
N GLU A 141 17.15 12.98 13.63
CA GLU A 141 17.63 12.15 14.74
C GLU A 141 18.54 10.99 14.30
N GLN A 142 18.98 11.01 13.04
CA GLN A 142 19.89 10.03 12.43
C GLN A 142 19.26 8.65 12.19
N VAL A 143 17.97 8.64 11.86
CA VAL A 143 17.28 7.39 11.52
C VAL A 143 16.99 7.38 10.03
N PHE A 144 17.56 6.41 9.33
CA PHE A 144 17.19 6.11 7.95
C PHE A 144 16.04 5.10 7.95
N TYR A 145 15.04 5.39 7.15
CA TYR A 145 13.87 4.55 6.96
C TYR A 145 13.66 4.30 5.47
N GLY A 146 13.27 3.08 5.11
CA GLY A 146 12.83 2.72 3.78
C GLY A 146 11.69 1.72 3.80
N PHE A 147 10.74 1.84 2.88
CA PHE A 147 9.75 0.82 2.57
C PHE A 147 9.97 0.31 1.15
N CYS A 148 10.23 -0.98 1.03
CA CYS A 148 10.54 -1.66 -0.22
C CYS A 148 9.24 -1.93 -0.98
N LYS A 149 8.94 -1.05 -1.94
CA LYS A 149 7.83 -1.22 -2.87
C LYS A 149 8.07 -2.42 -3.77
N ASP A 150 9.28 -2.58 -4.28
CA ASP A 150 9.64 -3.71 -5.12
C ASP A 150 9.95 -4.94 -4.24
N PRO A 151 9.19 -6.05 -4.37
CA PRO A 151 9.41 -7.25 -3.56
C PRO A 151 10.76 -7.93 -3.83
N ARG A 152 11.44 -7.58 -4.93
CA ARG A 152 12.78 -8.09 -5.24
C ARG A 152 13.87 -7.53 -4.35
N VAL A 153 13.64 -6.40 -3.69
CA VAL A 153 14.65 -5.79 -2.82
C VAL A 153 14.97 -6.73 -1.66
N GLN A 154 16.14 -7.37 -1.71
CA GLN A 154 16.63 -8.28 -0.65
C GLN A 154 17.69 -7.63 0.22
N ARG A 155 18.43 -6.65 -0.32
CA ARG A 155 19.52 -5.97 0.37
C ARG A 155 19.55 -4.49 0.04
N GLY A 156 19.91 -3.67 1.03
CA GLY A 156 20.27 -2.27 0.79
C GLY A 156 21.67 -1.94 1.28
N ILE A 157 22.26 -0.90 0.69
CA ILE A 157 23.51 -0.27 1.14
C ILE A 157 23.27 1.24 1.17
N LEU A 158 23.63 1.87 2.28
CA LEU A 158 23.64 3.32 2.40
C LEU A 158 25.08 3.82 2.32
N GLU A 159 25.42 4.53 1.24
CA GLU A 159 26.68 5.25 1.15
C GLU A 159 26.59 6.53 1.97
N LEU A 160 27.57 6.71 2.86
CA LEU A 160 27.62 7.83 3.82
C LEU A 160 28.58 8.95 3.39
N GLY A 161 29.24 8.77 2.24
CA GLY A 161 30.36 9.59 1.77
C GLY A 161 31.74 8.99 2.10
N GLU A 162 32.78 9.46 1.41
CA GLU A 162 34.19 9.03 1.61
C GLU A 162 34.41 7.51 1.54
N GLY A 163 33.60 6.80 0.76
CA GLY A 163 33.66 5.34 0.62
C GLY A 163 33.13 4.55 1.84
N LYS A 164 32.55 5.21 2.84
CA LYS A 164 31.89 4.54 3.97
C LYS A 164 30.52 4.04 3.55
N LYS A 165 30.22 2.79 3.94
CA LYS A 165 28.97 2.10 3.62
C LYS A 165 28.35 1.55 4.90
N LEU A 166 27.03 1.60 4.97
CA LEU A 166 26.23 0.94 6.00
C LEU A 166 25.34 -0.08 5.30
N ASP A 167 25.45 -1.35 5.69
CA ASP A 167 24.52 -2.37 5.21
C ASP A 167 23.13 -2.13 5.83
N LEU A 168 22.11 -2.14 4.99
CA LEU A 168 20.72 -1.97 5.38
C LEU A 168 20.04 -3.33 5.40
N ALA A 169 19.60 -3.74 6.58
CA ALA A 169 18.78 -4.94 6.74
C ALA A 169 17.35 -4.65 6.28
N VAL A 170 16.87 -5.47 5.35
CA VAL A 170 15.48 -5.50 4.91
C VAL A 170 14.77 -6.58 5.72
N ASP A 171 13.70 -6.21 6.42
CA ASP A 171 12.86 -7.16 7.13
C ASP A 171 11.41 -6.69 7.07
N ASN A 172 10.53 -7.61 6.70
CA ASN A 172 9.14 -7.35 6.31
C ASN A 172 8.98 -6.15 5.34
N ARG A 173 9.81 -6.10 4.28
CA ARG A 173 9.89 -4.99 3.31
C ARG A 173 10.24 -3.63 3.93
N VAL A 174 10.65 -3.57 5.19
CA VAL A 174 11.03 -2.34 5.89
C VAL A 174 12.53 -2.33 6.17
N ILE A 175 13.13 -1.18 5.90
CA ILE A 175 14.48 -0.83 6.30
C ILE A 175 14.37 0.19 7.41
N LEU A 176 15.04 -0.09 8.53
CA LEU A 176 15.20 0.87 9.62
C LEU A 176 16.62 0.76 10.17
N ALA A 177 17.37 1.84 10.07
CA ALA A 177 18.78 1.87 10.44
C ALA A 177 19.18 3.18 11.13
N SER A 178 20.12 3.08 12.08
CA SER A 178 20.79 4.24 12.67
C SER A 178 21.95 4.67 11.79
N VAL A 179 21.96 5.92 11.38
CA VAL A 179 23.07 6.53 10.65
C VAL A 179 24.05 7.12 11.65
N PRO A 180 25.36 6.89 11.51
CA PRO A 180 26.33 7.52 12.40
C PRO A 180 26.29 9.06 12.29
N PRO A 181 26.54 9.81 13.38
CA PRO A 181 26.53 11.26 13.36
C PRO A 181 27.50 11.87 12.34
N GLY A 182 27.12 13.02 11.76
CA GLY A 182 27.97 13.78 10.84
C GLY A 182 27.88 13.33 9.37
N ASN A 183 27.05 12.33 9.05
CA ASN A 183 26.78 11.94 7.66
C ASN A 183 25.45 12.55 7.21
N HIS A 184 25.50 13.42 6.20
CA HIS A 184 24.33 14.14 5.68
C HIS A 184 24.08 13.87 4.18
N ASN A 185 25.10 13.41 3.46
CA ASN A 185 24.98 13.00 2.07
C ASN A 185 24.83 11.48 2.04
N LEU A 186 23.58 11.03 2.04
CA LEU A 186 23.22 9.63 2.06
C LEU A 186 22.77 9.21 0.66
N THR A 187 23.41 8.21 0.08
CA THR A 187 23.00 7.65 -1.21
C THR A 187 22.63 6.18 -1.00
N PRO A 188 21.33 5.85 -1.05
CA PRO A 188 20.88 4.47 -0.91
C PRO A 188 21.01 3.72 -2.23
N HIS A 189 21.42 2.47 -2.15
CA HIS A 189 21.50 1.51 -3.26
C HIS A 189 20.77 0.23 -2.83
N PHE A 190 19.99 -0.35 -3.73
CA PHE A 190 19.15 -1.51 -3.44
C PHE A 190 19.43 -2.62 -4.43
N TYR A 191 19.44 -3.85 -3.93
CA TYR A 191 19.86 -5.01 -4.70
C TYR A 191 18.85 -6.15 -4.59
N ASP A 192 18.71 -6.89 -5.68
CA ASP A 192 17.98 -8.15 -5.72
C ASP A 192 18.76 -9.29 -5.04
N GLU A 193 18.20 -10.50 -5.06
CA GLU A 193 18.84 -11.71 -4.50
C GLU A 193 20.12 -12.10 -5.27
N ALA A 194 20.17 -11.84 -6.58
CA ALA A 194 21.30 -12.13 -7.45
C ALA A 194 22.45 -11.12 -7.30
N GLY A 195 22.22 -10.01 -6.60
CA GLY A 195 23.18 -8.93 -6.39
C GLY A 195 23.18 -7.88 -7.50
N ASN A 196 22.18 -7.87 -8.37
CA ASN A 196 21.99 -6.80 -9.34
C ASN A 196 21.41 -5.57 -8.64
N GLU A 197 21.93 -4.40 -8.97
CA GLU A 197 21.39 -3.15 -8.44
C GLU A 197 20.05 -2.87 -9.12
N LEU A 198 19.00 -2.72 -8.32
CA LEU A 198 17.70 -2.28 -8.80
C LEU A 198 17.80 -0.77 -9.02
N GLU A 199 17.75 -0.36 -10.27
CA GLU A 199 17.87 1.05 -10.63
C GLU A 199 16.75 1.85 -9.98
N LEU A 200 17.09 3.05 -9.48
CA LEU A 200 16.12 4.06 -9.08
C LEU A 200 15.50 4.65 -10.34
N GLU A 201 14.72 3.86 -11.09
CA GLU A 201 14.02 4.38 -12.24
C GLU A 201 12.94 5.37 -11.78
N THR A 202 12.83 6.49 -12.47
CA THR A 202 11.85 7.54 -12.14
C THR A 202 10.48 7.27 -12.74
N GLY A 203 10.23 6.03 -13.18
CA GLY A 203 9.06 5.63 -13.94
C GLY A 203 7.96 5.04 -13.07
N GLY A 204 6.70 5.33 -13.39
CA GLY A 204 5.54 4.66 -12.79
C GLY A 204 5.49 3.15 -13.08
N LEU A 205 4.32 2.52 -12.89
CA LEU A 205 4.11 1.11 -13.22
C LEU A 205 4.52 0.83 -14.68
N GLN A 206 5.38 -0.16 -14.91
CA GLN A 206 5.92 -0.50 -16.23
C GLN A 206 5.18 -1.68 -16.85
N VAL A 207 4.36 -1.43 -17.87
CA VAL A 207 3.49 -2.45 -18.47
C VAL A 207 3.85 -2.68 -19.94
N ALA A 208 4.17 -3.93 -20.26
CA ALA A 208 4.38 -4.36 -21.63
C ALA A 208 3.04 -4.68 -22.30
N TYR A 209 2.69 -3.95 -23.37
CA TYR A 209 1.52 -4.23 -24.19
C TYR A 209 1.89 -5.19 -25.31
N ILE A 210 1.38 -6.41 -25.26
CA ILE A 210 1.59 -7.41 -26.30
C ILE A 210 0.46 -7.27 -27.31
N SER A 211 0.67 -6.38 -28.28
CA SER A 211 -0.23 -6.01 -29.37
C SER A 211 0.55 -5.29 -30.47
N GLU A 212 0.14 -5.49 -31.71
CA GLU A 212 0.60 -4.71 -32.87
C GLU A 212 -0.53 -3.86 -33.47
N ASP A 213 -1.75 -3.98 -32.94
CA ASP A 213 -2.94 -3.30 -33.42
C ASP A 213 -3.25 -2.05 -32.59
N GLU A 214 -2.96 -0.87 -33.15
CA GLU A 214 -3.26 0.42 -32.53
C GLU A 214 -4.75 0.59 -32.16
N THR A 215 -5.67 -0.05 -32.89
CA THR A 215 -7.10 0.05 -32.62
C THR A 215 -7.50 -0.67 -31.33
N VAL A 216 -6.81 -1.77 -31.01
CA VAL A 216 -7.00 -2.52 -29.78
C VAL A 216 -6.34 -1.81 -28.59
N LEU A 217 -5.22 -1.12 -28.82
CA LEU A 217 -4.52 -0.35 -27.80
C LEU A 217 -5.18 0.96 -27.43
N ALA A 218 -5.85 1.63 -28.38
CA ALA A 218 -6.38 2.99 -28.22
C ALA A 218 -7.12 3.26 -26.89
N PRO A 219 -7.99 2.37 -26.36
CA PRO A 219 -8.68 2.57 -25.09
C PRO A 219 -7.75 2.66 -23.87
N TYR A 220 -6.54 2.08 -23.96
CA TYR A 220 -5.62 1.87 -22.84
C TYR A 220 -4.40 2.81 -22.88
N THR A 221 -4.34 3.73 -23.84
CA THR A 221 -3.20 4.65 -24.03
C THR A 221 -3.15 5.84 -23.07
N ASN A 222 -4.30 6.23 -22.50
CA ASN A 222 -4.42 7.36 -21.57
C ASN A 222 -4.35 6.95 -20.09
N VAL A 223 -3.91 5.73 -19.82
CA VAL A 223 -3.76 5.20 -18.47
C VAL A 223 -2.49 5.77 -17.84
N PRO A 224 -2.51 6.22 -16.57
CA PRO A 224 -1.39 6.90 -15.92
C PRO A 224 -0.23 5.96 -15.54
N MET A 225 0.36 5.25 -16.50
CA MET A 225 1.46 4.32 -16.30
C MET A 225 2.45 4.39 -17.45
N GLN A 226 3.63 3.79 -17.28
CA GLN A 226 4.58 3.63 -18.37
C GLN A 226 4.24 2.37 -19.15
N TRP A 227 4.13 2.48 -20.47
CA TRP A 227 3.84 1.35 -21.33
C TRP A 227 4.58 1.46 -22.66
N TRP A 228 4.83 0.31 -23.26
CA TRP A 228 5.34 0.17 -24.63
C TRP A 228 4.68 -1.04 -25.27
N SER A 229 4.61 -1.08 -26.60
CA SER A 229 4.02 -2.20 -27.33
C SER A 229 5.06 -3.07 -28.03
N LEU A 230 4.76 -4.36 -28.16
CA LEU A 230 5.53 -5.35 -28.91
C LEU A 230 4.61 -6.48 -29.40
N GLY A 231 5.03 -7.23 -30.43
CA GLY A 231 4.34 -8.44 -30.87
C GLY A 231 4.59 -9.63 -29.93
N ALA A 232 3.74 -10.67 -30.01
CA ALA A 232 3.93 -11.88 -29.20
C ALA A 232 5.24 -12.62 -29.51
N GLU A 233 5.79 -12.48 -30.72
CA GLU A 233 7.09 -13.06 -31.07
C GLU A 233 8.29 -12.38 -30.42
N ASP A 234 8.14 -11.15 -29.95
CA ASP A 234 9.21 -10.35 -29.37
C ASP A 234 9.22 -10.40 -27.82
N VAL A 235 8.35 -11.19 -27.20
CA VAL A 235 8.25 -11.25 -25.73
C VAL A 235 9.54 -11.74 -25.05
N ASP A 236 10.41 -12.42 -25.78
CA ASP A 236 11.73 -12.85 -25.32
C ASP A 236 12.64 -11.68 -24.88
N TYR A 237 12.38 -10.46 -25.35
CA TYR A 237 13.10 -9.25 -24.91
C TYR A 237 12.66 -8.73 -23.53
N LEU A 238 11.54 -9.22 -22.99
CA LEU A 238 11.07 -8.81 -21.67
C LEU A 238 11.98 -9.38 -20.58
N ASN A 239 12.44 -8.50 -19.70
CA ASN A 239 13.16 -8.86 -18.48
C ASN A 239 12.29 -8.46 -17.29
N ALA A 240 12.04 -9.39 -16.36
CA ALA A 240 11.27 -9.10 -15.16
C ALA A 240 11.81 -7.88 -14.40
N ASP A 241 13.12 -7.62 -14.45
CA ASP A 241 13.79 -6.43 -13.88
C ASP A 241 13.19 -5.08 -14.34
N ARG A 242 12.57 -5.06 -15.53
CA ARG A 242 12.10 -3.86 -16.21
C ARG A 242 10.61 -3.90 -16.61
N VAL A 243 9.87 -4.88 -16.12
CA VAL A 243 8.43 -5.00 -16.42
C VAL A 243 7.69 -5.45 -15.18
N ASP A 244 6.65 -4.69 -14.83
CA ASP A 244 5.80 -4.95 -13.68
C ASP A 244 4.58 -5.79 -14.04
N ALA A 245 4.09 -5.71 -15.28
CA ALA A 245 3.03 -6.56 -15.80
C ALA A 245 3.10 -6.68 -17.33
N ALA A 246 2.57 -7.77 -17.88
CA ALA A 246 2.38 -7.92 -19.32
C ALA A 246 0.89 -8.02 -19.65
N TRP A 247 0.40 -7.18 -20.55
CA TRP A 247 -0.99 -7.19 -21.01
C TRP A 247 -1.05 -7.74 -22.43
N VAL A 248 -1.70 -8.89 -22.61
CA VAL A 248 -1.84 -9.59 -23.89
C VAL A 248 -3.20 -9.28 -24.50
N PHE A 249 -3.18 -8.56 -25.62
CA PHE A 249 -4.38 -8.10 -26.30
C PHE A 249 -4.87 -9.09 -27.35
N SER A 250 -6.14 -8.96 -27.70
CA SER A 250 -6.90 -9.94 -28.49
C SER A 250 -6.26 -10.32 -29.83
N ASP A 251 -5.53 -9.41 -30.47
CA ASP A 251 -4.81 -9.67 -31.71
C ASP A 251 -3.63 -10.65 -31.55
N GLN A 252 -3.03 -10.71 -30.37
CA GLN A 252 -1.84 -11.53 -30.07
C GLN A 252 -2.12 -12.74 -29.17
N GLN A 253 -3.30 -12.84 -28.55
CA GLN A 253 -3.61 -13.88 -27.55
C GLN A 253 -3.33 -15.30 -28.00
N LYS A 254 -3.70 -15.65 -29.24
CA LYS A 254 -3.49 -17.00 -29.75
C LYS A 254 -2.00 -17.34 -29.83
N GLN A 255 -1.19 -16.41 -30.31
CA GLN A 255 0.26 -16.61 -30.44
C GLN A 255 0.95 -16.62 -29.08
N ALA A 256 0.50 -15.77 -28.16
CA ALA A 256 1.01 -15.70 -26.79
C ALA A 256 0.76 -16.99 -25.97
N LEU A 257 -0.30 -17.73 -26.29
CA LEU A 257 -0.69 -18.97 -25.60
C LEU A 257 -0.05 -20.24 -26.18
N GLU A 258 0.89 -20.11 -27.12
CA GLU A 258 1.54 -21.25 -27.78
C GLU A 258 3.06 -21.05 -27.90
N GLY A 259 3.80 -22.15 -27.97
CA GLY A 259 5.21 -22.13 -28.41
C GLY A 259 6.17 -21.32 -27.52
N PRO A 260 7.20 -20.67 -28.11
CA PRO A 260 8.17 -19.87 -27.38
C PRO A 260 7.57 -18.70 -26.57
N PRO A 261 6.59 -17.93 -27.09
CA PRO A 261 5.97 -16.85 -26.32
C PRO A 261 5.39 -17.29 -24.98
N LEU A 262 4.65 -18.42 -24.96
CA LEU A 262 4.09 -18.98 -23.74
C LEU A 262 5.17 -19.33 -22.71
N ASN A 263 6.30 -19.90 -23.15
CA ASN A 263 7.41 -20.26 -22.25
C ASN A 263 7.96 -19.01 -21.56
N LYS A 264 8.15 -17.92 -22.31
CA LYS A 264 8.65 -16.67 -21.75
C LYS A 264 7.66 -15.99 -20.82
N LEU A 265 6.38 -15.97 -21.18
CA LEU A 265 5.33 -15.46 -20.28
C LEU A 265 5.27 -16.28 -18.99
N THR A 266 5.44 -17.60 -19.06
CA THR A 266 5.52 -18.46 -17.88
C THR A 266 6.73 -18.11 -17.02
N GLU A 267 7.91 -17.89 -17.63
CA GLU A 267 9.12 -17.44 -16.93
C GLU A 267 8.90 -16.11 -16.18
N LEU A 268 8.26 -15.14 -16.83
CA LEU A 268 7.91 -13.85 -16.21
C LEU A 268 7.00 -14.04 -15.00
N VAL A 269 5.95 -14.86 -15.12
CA VAL A 269 5.06 -15.17 -13.98
C VAL A 269 5.82 -15.87 -12.87
N GLU A 270 6.73 -16.79 -13.20
CA GLU A 270 7.59 -17.43 -12.22
C GLU A 270 8.50 -16.44 -11.48
N GLN A 271 8.88 -15.33 -12.12
CA GLN A 271 9.63 -14.23 -11.53
C GLN A 271 8.72 -13.19 -10.83
N GLY A 272 7.41 -13.45 -10.75
CA GLY A 272 6.44 -12.61 -10.05
C GLY A 272 5.92 -11.43 -10.86
N VAL A 273 6.01 -11.49 -12.20
CA VAL A 273 5.39 -10.53 -13.11
C VAL A 273 4.05 -11.09 -13.59
N PRO A 274 2.90 -10.52 -13.21
CA PRO A 274 1.60 -10.98 -13.67
C PRO A 274 1.40 -10.77 -15.18
N VAL A 275 0.67 -11.70 -15.81
CA VAL A 275 0.27 -11.64 -17.22
C VAL A 275 -1.26 -11.56 -17.30
N LEU A 276 -1.78 -10.53 -17.96
CA LEU A 276 -3.22 -10.27 -18.10
C LEU A 276 -3.65 -10.39 -19.57
N PHE A 277 -4.56 -11.31 -19.88
CA PHE A 277 -5.16 -11.51 -21.20
C PHE A 277 -6.42 -10.65 -21.36
N VAL A 278 -6.25 -9.47 -21.95
CA VAL A 278 -7.27 -8.40 -22.03
C VAL A 278 -8.38 -8.77 -23.01
N GLY A 279 -9.63 -8.70 -22.57
CA GLY A 279 -10.81 -9.10 -23.34
C GLY A 279 -11.06 -10.61 -23.36
N MET A 280 -10.15 -11.43 -22.83
CA MET A 280 -10.38 -12.86 -22.68
C MET A 280 -11.39 -13.11 -21.55
N LYS A 281 -12.38 -13.99 -21.81
CA LYS A 281 -13.44 -14.32 -20.84
C LYS A 281 -13.33 -15.75 -20.29
N ASP A 282 -12.58 -16.61 -20.98
CA ASP A 282 -12.46 -18.03 -20.64
C ASP A 282 -11.16 -18.29 -19.88
N GLU A 283 -11.26 -18.39 -18.56
CA GLU A 283 -10.14 -18.69 -17.68
C GLU A 283 -9.52 -20.07 -17.96
N GLN A 284 -10.31 -21.03 -18.46
CA GLN A 284 -9.84 -22.40 -18.69
C GLN A 284 -8.83 -22.47 -19.83
N VAL A 285 -8.94 -21.61 -20.83
CA VAL A 285 -7.98 -21.53 -21.94
C VAL A 285 -6.60 -21.17 -21.41
N VAL A 286 -6.52 -20.17 -20.53
CA VAL A 286 -5.27 -19.73 -19.92
C VAL A 286 -4.75 -20.76 -18.93
N ALA A 287 -5.60 -21.30 -18.06
CA ALA A 287 -5.21 -22.32 -17.09
C ALA A 287 -4.61 -23.57 -17.77
N GLN A 288 -5.18 -23.99 -18.90
CA GLN A 288 -4.65 -25.12 -19.68
C GLN A 288 -3.30 -24.81 -20.31
N ALA A 289 -3.12 -23.62 -20.91
CA ALA A 289 -1.86 -23.21 -21.53
C ALA A 289 -0.71 -23.17 -20.51
N PHE A 290 -0.95 -22.56 -19.34
CA PHE A 290 0.03 -22.46 -18.25
C PHE A 290 0.12 -23.72 -17.37
N GLN A 291 -0.63 -24.79 -17.70
CA GLN A 291 -0.65 -26.06 -16.97
C GLN A 291 -1.00 -25.91 -15.48
N ILE A 292 -1.92 -24.99 -15.16
CA ILE A 292 -2.33 -24.68 -13.80
C ILE A 292 -3.39 -25.68 -13.35
N THR A 293 -3.08 -26.43 -12.28
CA THR A 293 -3.96 -27.47 -11.73
C THR A 293 -4.71 -27.03 -10.46
N GLY A 294 -4.58 -25.77 -10.06
CA GLY A 294 -5.15 -25.21 -8.83
C GLY A 294 -6.60 -24.72 -8.99
N GLU A 295 -7.20 -24.29 -7.88
CA GLU A 295 -8.51 -23.61 -7.90
C GLU A 295 -8.35 -22.19 -8.45
N SER A 296 -9.31 -21.78 -9.28
CA SER A 296 -9.48 -20.41 -9.75
C SER A 296 -9.59 -19.46 -8.56
N GLN A 297 -8.90 -18.31 -8.62
CA GLN A 297 -9.02 -17.25 -7.63
C GLN A 297 -10.20 -16.30 -7.91
N SER A 298 -11.06 -16.63 -8.87
CA SER A 298 -12.18 -15.79 -9.28
C SER A 298 -13.31 -15.76 -8.24
N GLY A 299 -13.65 -14.56 -7.76
CA GLY A 299 -14.90 -14.28 -7.06
C GLY A 299 -16.11 -14.40 -8.00
N LYS A 300 -17.32 -14.58 -7.43
CA LYS A 300 -18.55 -14.71 -8.23
C LYS A 300 -19.11 -13.33 -8.60
N ALA A 301 -19.16 -13.08 -9.92
CA ALA A 301 -20.01 -12.12 -10.66
C ALA A 301 -19.34 -10.81 -11.11
N GLY A 302 -19.62 -10.45 -12.37
CA GLY A 302 -19.16 -9.21 -13.04
C GLY A 302 -18.93 -9.44 -14.55
N ASP A 303 -18.91 -8.35 -15.33
CA ASP A 303 -18.41 -8.40 -16.70
C ASP A 303 -16.89 -8.52 -16.66
N ILE A 304 -16.35 -9.65 -17.13
CA ILE A 304 -14.90 -9.94 -17.07
C ILE A 304 -14.17 -8.99 -18.04
N GLU A 305 -13.23 -8.18 -17.58
CA GLU A 305 -12.36 -7.38 -18.46
C GLU A 305 -11.16 -8.20 -18.97
N ALA A 306 -10.57 -9.05 -18.13
CA ALA A 306 -9.41 -9.87 -18.49
C ALA A 306 -9.33 -11.16 -17.68
N VAL A 307 -8.57 -12.13 -18.17
CA VAL A 307 -8.09 -13.29 -17.39
C VAL A 307 -6.62 -13.05 -17.04
N TYR A 308 -6.19 -13.32 -15.82
CA TYR A 308 -4.80 -13.15 -15.42
C TYR A 308 -4.14 -14.46 -14.97
N VAL A 309 -2.81 -14.46 -15.03
CA VAL A 309 -1.93 -15.47 -14.45
C VAL A 309 -0.92 -14.78 -13.55
N SER A 310 -0.75 -15.31 -12.34
CA SER A 310 0.18 -14.75 -11.35
C SER A 310 0.69 -15.84 -10.38
N LYS A 311 1.52 -15.44 -9.42
CA LYS A 311 1.85 -16.27 -8.26
C LYS A 311 1.01 -15.83 -7.05
N ASP A 312 0.44 -16.81 -6.36
CA ASP A 312 -0.19 -16.60 -5.05
C ASP A 312 0.85 -16.30 -3.96
N GLU A 313 0.39 -15.97 -2.75
CA GLU A 313 1.25 -15.73 -1.57
C GLU A 313 2.16 -16.92 -1.21
N LYS A 314 1.82 -18.13 -1.67
CA LYS A 314 2.60 -19.36 -1.45
C LYS A 314 3.55 -19.66 -2.61
N GLY A 315 3.65 -18.75 -3.58
CA GLY A 315 4.51 -18.84 -4.76
C GLY A 315 4.01 -19.83 -5.81
N LYS A 316 2.74 -20.26 -5.76
CA LYS A 316 2.15 -21.16 -6.76
C LYS A 316 1.48 -20.38 -7.87
N LEU A 317 1.58 -20.88 -9.09
CA LEU A 317 0.85 -20.33 -10.23
C LEU A 317 -0.66 -20.47 -10.01
N CYS A 318 -1.38 -19.36 -10.20
CA CYS A 318 -2.82 -19.29 -10.15
C CYS A 318 -3.38 -18.50 -11.33
N THR A 319 -4.65 -18.76 -11.64
CA THR A 319 -5.44 -17.96 -12.58
C THR A 319 -6.58 -17.27 -11.84
N GLY A 320 -7.06 -16.18 -12.43
CA GLY A 320 -8.29 -15.52 -12.00
C GLY A 320 -8.78 -14.56 -13.06
N VAL A 321 -9.86 -13.84 -12.75
CA VAL A 321 -10.45 -12.84 -13.63
C VAL A 321 -10.32 -11.43 -13.04
N VAL A 322 -10.18 -10.46 -13.93
CA VAL A 322 -10.40 -9.03 -13.64
C VAL A 322 -11.82 -8.72 -14.06
N THR A 323 -12.64 -8.23 -13.13
CA THR A 323 -14.00 -7.77 -13.40
C THR A 323 -14.03 -6.26 -13.60
N LEU A 324 -14.95 -5.80 -14.44
CA LEU A 324 -15.39 -4.41 -14.47
C LEU A 324 -16.25 -4.17 -13.22
N GLU A 325 -15.63 -4.06 -12.05
CA GLU A 325 -16.30 -3.46 -10.89
C GLU A 325 -16.25 -1.94 -11.01
N ASP A 326 -17.25 -1.24 -10.46
CA ASP A 326 -17.30 0.22 -10.36
C ASP A 326 -16.22 0.73 -9.39
N GLY A 327 -14.95 0.59 -9.79
CA GLY A 327 -13.78 1.17 -9.14
C GLY A 327 -13.53 2.60 -9.61
N GLN A 328 -12.75 3.36 -8.84
CA GLN A 328 -12.38 4.73 -9.23
C GLN A 328 -11.28 4.77 -10.30
N GLY A 329 -10.63 3.63 -10.59
CA GLY A 329 -9.53 3.50 -11.55
C GLY A 329 -9.73 2.45 -12.66
N SER A 330 -8.64 2.14 -13.39
CA SER A 330 -8.60 1.06 -14.38
C SER A 330 -8.43 -0.29 -13.66
N PRO A 331 -9.38 -1.24 -13.78
CA PRO A 331 -9.30 -2.54 -13.11
C PRO A 331 -8.05 -3.34 -13.46
N LEU A 332 -7.54 -3.17 -14.69
CA LEU A 332 -6.32 -3.83 -15.15
C LEU A 332 -5.07 -3.28 -14.45
N VAL A 333 -5.01 -1.97 -14.21
CA VAL A 333 -3.90 -1.34 -13.47
C VAL A 333 -3.92 -1.75 -12.02
N GLU A 334 -5.09 -1.64 -11.38
CA GLU A 334 -5.28 -2.01 -9.99
C GLU A 334 -4.88 -3.47 -9.77
N LYS A 335 -5.39 -4.38 -10.61
CA LYS A 335 -5.00 -5.79 -10.52
C LYS A 335 -3.51 -6.01 -10.81
N SER A 336 -2.91 -5.29 -11.77
CA SER A 336 -1.47 -5.40 -12.04
C SER A 336 -0.63 -5.03 -10.80
N VAL A 337 -1.01 -3.95 -10.11
CA VAL A 337 -0.37 -3.51 -8.85
C VAL A 337 -0.59 -4.55 -7.75
N GLU A 338 -1.83 -5.00 -7.55
CA GLU A 338 -2.21 -6.00 -6.55
C GLU A 338 -1.34 -7.26 -6.66
N LEU A 339 -1.25 -7.82 -7.87
CA LEU A 339 -0.56 -9.07 -8.15
C LEU A 339 0.96 -8.91 -8.11
N ARG A 340 1.49 -7.83 -8.68
CA ARG A 340 2.94 -7.57 -8.72
C ARG A 340 3.50 -7.29 -7.34
N TYR A 341 2.79 -6.48 -6.55
CA TYR A 341 3.27 -5.98 -5.26
C TYR A 341 2.67 -6.70 -4.05
N GLN A 342 1.87 -7.76 -4.29
CA GLN A 342 1.20 -8.59 -3.29
C GLN A 342 0.45 -7.73 -2.27
N MET A 343 -0.39 -6.84 -2.78
CA MET A 343 -1.19 -5.94 -1.95
C MET A 343 -2.63 -6.45 -1.90
N GLU A 344 -3.26 -6.43 -0.73
CA GLU A 344 -4.72 -6.46 -0.68
C GLU A 344 -5.25 -5.08 -1.10
N LEU A 345 -5.57 -4.91 -2.38
CA LEU A 345 -6.42 -3.81 -2.82
C LEU A 345 -7.86 -4.23 -2.54
N ALA A 346 -8.59 -3.46 -1.73
CA ALA A 346 -9.99 -3.79 -1.50
C ALA A 346 -10.76 -3.65 -2.82
N SER A 347 -11.22 -4.77 -3.38
CA SER A 347 -12.38 -4.76 -4.26
C SER A 347 -13.55 -4.16 -3.48
N GLY A 348 -14.46 -3.46 -4.16
CA GLY A 348 -15.50 -2.62 -3.55
C GLY A 348 -16.52 -3.34 -2.66
N GLU A 349 -16.31 -4.61 -2.30
CA GLU A 349 -17.29 -5.47 -1.61
C GLU A 349 -17.49 -5.17 -0.11
N ASN A 350 -16.68 -4.30 0.51
CA ASN A 350 -16.82 -3.97 1.94
C ASN A 350 -17.46 -2.60 2.23
N GLN A 351 -18.28 -2.04 1.34
CA GLN A 351 -19.12 -0.86 1.68
C GLN A 351 -20.43 -1.20 2.40
N ASN A 352 -20.74 -2.46 2.68
CA ASN A 352 -21.98 -2.86 3.36
C ASN A 352 -21.78 -3.38 4.78
N GLN A 353 -21.05 -2.65 5.62
CA GLN A 353 -21.16 -2.80 7.07
C GLN A 353 -20.71 -1.54 7.82
N GLU A 354 -21.53 -0.49 7.80
CA GLU A 354 -21.95 0.31 8.96
C GLU A 354 -22.63 1.61 8.52
N THR A 355 -23.94 1.53 8.21
CA THR A 355 -24.85 2.67 8.42
C THR A 355 -26.26 2.19 8.74
N LYS A 356 -26.41 1.42 9.83
CA LYS A 356 -27.67 1.49 10.59
C LYS A 356 -27.57 2.65 11.58
N ALA A 357 -27.64 3.87 11.04
CA ALA A 357 -27.98 5.02 11.86
C ALA A 357 -29.39 4.80 12.42
N ALA A 358 -29.48 4.92 13.73
CA ALA A 358 -30.67 4.72 14.54
C ALA A 358 -31.85 5.56 14.02
N VAL A 359 -33.00 4.91 13.84
CA VAL A 359 -34.29 5.60 13.72
C VAL A 359 -34.54 6.36 15.02
N PRO A 360 -34.72 7.69 15.01
CA PRO A 360 -35.16 8.41 16.20
C PRO A 360 -36.59 7.97 16.52
N THR A 361 -36.76 7.37 17.69
CA THR A 361 -38.05 7.01 18.26
C THR A 361 -38.71 8.29 18.77
N THR A 362 -39.75 8.77 18.09
CA THR A 362 -40.68 9.76 18.67
C THR A 362 -41.98 9.04 19.02
N PRO A 363 -42.49 9.10 20.27
CA PRO A 363 -43.71 8.41 20.65
C PRO A 363 -44.94 9.03 19.95
N GLN A 364 -45.82 8.15 19.45
CA GLN A 364 -47.20 8.49 19.11
C GLN A 364 -47.95 8.89 20.38
N GLU A 365 -48.56 10.07 20.36
CA GLU A 365 -49.69 10.40 21.22
C GLU A 365 -50.92 10.74 20.36
N THR A 366 -52.06 10.36 20.89
CA THR A 366 -53.33 10.03 20.23
C THR A 366 -54.16 11.21 19.68
N ARG A 367 -54.86 10.94 18.56
CA ARG A 367 -56.02 11.62 17.92
C ARG A 367 -57.14 12.03 18.92
N PRO A 368 -58.15 12.89 18.59
CA PRO A 368 -58.92 12.89 17.31
C PRO A 368 -59.61 14.20 16.84
N GLY A 369 -60.16 14.17 15.61
CA GLY A 369 -61.48 14.78 15.32
C GLY A 369 -61.60 15.64 14.05
N ALA A 370 -62.53 15.21 13.17
CA ALA A 370 -63.37 16.00 12.23
C ALA A 370 -62.67 16.85 11.13
N GLU A 371 -63.17 17.06 9.92
CA GLU A 371 -64.42 16.72 9.25
C GLU A 371 -64.25 16.93 7.71
N ARG A 372 -64.95 16.08 6.97
CA ARG A 372 -65.52 16.20 5.62
C ARG A 372 -65.36 17.51 4.79
N ARG A 373 -64.74 17.32 3.60
CA ARG A 373 -65.32 17.50 2.23
C ARG A 373 -65.45 18.94 1.65
N PRO A 374 -65.74 19.10 0.33
CA PRO A 374 -64.75 19.51 -0.67
C PRO A 374 -65.11 20.83 -1.39
N GLY A 375 -64.19 21.32 -2.23
CA GLY A 375 -64.41 22.35 -3.25
C GLY A 375 -63.36 22.21 -4.34
#